data_AF-A0A1Y2BPB8-F1
#
_entry.id   AF-A0A1Y2BPB8-F1
#
_cell.length_a   1.000
_cell.length_b   1.000
_cell.length_c   1.000
_cell.angle_alpha   90.00
_cell.angle_beta   90.00
_cell.angle_gamma   90.00
#
_symmetry.space_group_name_H-M   'P 1'
#
loop_
_entity.id
_entity.type
_entity.pdbx_description
1 polymer ?
#
loop_
_entity_poly.entity_id
_entity_poly.type
_entity_poly.pdbx_seq_one_letter_code
_entity_poly.pdbx_strand_id
1 'polypeptide(L)'
;MVTPSQLKIGLVQVLDDQLPSPLSCREFHDFLLQEHSEENIEFYFALRDYKAICAKYPDDILRNKESEVNSAQSEVTTNDSTAVMPASSLSRSAYDLTPVEEAVTSLLNTFFLNDPPREVNVPAKILKPMFHAIQVEKNMHPEVFNASLDTILTMMRLSSFPNFYKIAAAKTDDAESNSSVTPILLSPQGNHTTDFTVS
;
A
#
# COMPACT_ATOMS: atom_id res chain seq x y z
N MET A 1 7.88 17.75 -31.36
CA MET A 1 6.43 17.70 -31.02
C MET A 1 6.31 16.88 -29.77
N VAL A 2 5.92 17.49 -28.66
CA VAL A 2 5.72 16.78 -27.38
C VAL A 2 4.30 16.23 -27.38
N THR A 3 4.14 14.91 -27.30
CA THR A 3 2.85 14.22 -27.35
C THR A 3 2.09 14.34 -26.02
N PRO A 4 0.74 14.18 -26.00
CA PRO A 4 -0.14 14.55 -24.89
C PRO A 4 -0.08 13.62 -23.66
N SER A 5 0.95 12.80 -23.53
CA SER A 5 1.08 11.75 -22.52
C SER A 5 2.24 12.05 -21.56
N GLN A 6 2.25 13.27 -20.99
CA GLN A 6 2.82 13.45 -19.65
C GLN A 6 1.88 12.76 -18.66
N LEU A 7 1.95 11.42 -18.64
CA LEU A 7 1.34 10.59 -17.60
C LEU A 7 1.85 11.15 -16.28
N LYS A 8 0.96 11.80 -15.54
CA LYS A 8 1.22 12.35 -14.22
C LYS A 8 1.47 11.16 -13.30
N ILE A 9 2.72 10.69 -13.28
CA ILE A 9 3.16 9.54 -12.50
C ILE A 9 2.67 9.72 -11.06
N GLY A 10 1.78 8.83 -10.65
CA GLY A 10 1.13 8.90 -9.35
C GLY A 10 1.92 8.11 -8.31
N LEU A 11 2.00 8.64 -7.09
CA LEU A 11 2.56 7.92 -5.94
C LEU A 11 2.01 6.49 -5.83
N VAL A 12 0.70 6.31 -6.04
CA VAL A 12 0.06 4.99 -5.97
C VAL A 12 0.61 4.03 -7.03
N GLN A 13 0.94 4.51 -8.23
CA GLN A 13 1.52 3.65 -9.27
C GLN A 13 2.91 3.15 -8.89
N VAL A 14 3.70 3.99 -8.19
CA VAL A 14 4.99 3.57 -7.62
C VAL A 14 4.76 2.54 -6.51
N LEU A 15 3.84 2.79 -5.58
CA LEU A 15 3.54 1.88 -4.47
C LEU A 15 2.97 0.52 -4.92
N ASP A 16 2.26 0.50 -6.06
CA ASP A 16 1.71 -0.72 -6.67
C ASP A 16 2.68 -1.40 -7.66
N ASP A 17 3.96 -0.98 -7.68
CA ASP A 17 5.02 -1.52 -8.56
C ASP A 17 4.64 -1.50 -10.07
N GLN A 18 3.85 -0.51 -10.49
CA GLN A 18 3.42 -0.36 -11.89
C GLN A 18 4.45 0.32 -12.78
N LEU A 19 5.58 0.76 -12.21
CA LEU A 19 6.62 1.51 -12.91
C LEU A 19 7.98 0.79 -12.78
N PRO A 20 8.74 0.67 -13.88
CA PRO A 20 10.09 0.09 -13.83
C PRO A 20 11.10 1.07 -13.20
N SER A 21 12.31 0.59 -12.96
CA SER A 21 13.43 1.45 -12.55
C SER A 21 13.66 2.58 -13.56
N PRO A 22 13.97 3.83 -13.11
CA PRO A 22 14.30 4.24 -11.74
C PRO A 22 13.12 4.66 -10.84
N LEU A 23 11.89 4.33 -11.24
CA LEU A 23 10.64 4.74 -10.57
C LEU A 23 9.92 3.56 -9.87
N SER A 24 10.64 2.50 -9.52
CA SER A 24 10.05 1.31 -8.87
C SER A 24 9.68 1.55 -7.40
N CYS A 25 8.80 0.72 -6.82
CA CYS A 25 8.49 0.80 -5.39
C CYS A 25 9.74 0.60 -4.54
N ARG A 26 10.61 -0.32 -4.95
CA ARG A 26 11.87 -0.61 -4.27
C ARG A 26 12.75 0.64 -4.17
N GLU A 27 12.93 1.36 -5.27
CA GLU A 27 13.75 2.57 -5.26
C GLU A 27 13.11 3.71 -4.47
N PHE A 28 11.78 3.79 -4.45
CA PHE A 28 11.09 4.74 -3.60
C PHE A 28 11.25 4.39 -2.11
N HIS A 29 11.18 3.12 -1.75
CA HIS A 29 11.46 2.65 -0.39
C HIS A 29 12.92 2.96 0.01
N ASP A 30 13.89 2.67 -0.85
CA ASP A 30 15.30 2.98 -0.62
C ASP A 30 15.53 4.50 -0.48
N PHE A 31 14.75 5.32 -1.18
CA PHE A 31 14.77 6.78 -1.03
C PHE A 31 14.18 7.21 0.32
N LEU A 32 13.06 6.64 0.75
CA LEU A 32 12.45 6.97 2.05
C LEU A 32 13.36 6.59 3.22
N LEU A 33 14.12 5.50 3.12
CA LEU A 33 15.15 5.12 4.10
C LEU A 33 16.26 6.19 4.22
N GLN A 34 16.62 6.85 3.12
CA GLN A 34 17.61 7.94 3.13
C GLN A 34 17.03 9.22 3.75
N GLU A 35 15.74 9.47 3.58
CA GLU A 35 15.03 10.59 4.21
C GLU A 35 14.58 10.29 5.66
N HIS A 36 14.83 9.07 6.17
CA HIS A 36 14.32 8.60 7.47
C HIS A 36 12.81 8.78 7.61
N SER A 37 12.06 8.36 6.58
CA SER A 37 10.60 8.50 6.48
C SER A 37 9.92 7.21 6.00
N GLU A 38 10.60 6.08 6.14
CA GLU A 38 10.14 4.76 5.70
C GLU A 38 8.91 4.24 6.46
N GLU A 39 8.63 4.76 7.67
CA GLU A 39 7.47 4.37 8.46
C GLU A 39 6.15 4.57 7.70
N ASN A 40 6.12 5.58 6.81
CA ASN A 40 4.96 5.90 6.00
C ASN A 40 4.62 4.81 4.97
N ILE A 41 5.64 4.26 4.31
CA ILE A 41 5.46 3.21 3.30
C ILE A 41 5.27 1.85 3.97
N GLU A 42 5.92 1.60 5.10
CA GLU A 42 5.72 0.38 5.88
C GLU A 42 4.30 0.31 6.46
N PHE A 43 3.76 1.43 6.95
CA PHE A 43 2.36 1.50 7.37
C PHE A 43 1.40 1.20 6.22
N TYR A 44 1.67 1.74 5.03
CA TYR A 44 0.86 1.46 3.83
C TYR A 44 0.80 -0.05 3.53
N PHE A 45 1.95 -0.73 3.56
CA PHE A 45 2.00 -2.18 3.31
C PHE A 45 1.39 -3.00 4.43
N ALA A 46 1.64 -2.66 5.69
CA ALA A 46 1.03 -3.34 6.83
C ALA A 46 -0.52 -3.24 6.78
N LEU A 47 -1.05 -2.07 6.40
CA LEU A 47 -2.49 -1.89 6.23
C LEU A 47 -3.04 -2.66 5.01
N ARG A 48 -2.27 -2.79 3.94
CA ARG A 48 -2.64 -3.62 2.78
C ARG A 48 -2.75 -5.10 3.16
N ASP A 49 -1.79 -5.59 3.94
CA ASP A 49 -1.81 -6.97 4.45
C ASP A 49 -2.97 -7.20 5.41
N TYR A 50 -3.24 -6.23 6.29
CA TYR A 50 -4.42 -6.24 7.16
C TYR A 50 -5.74 -6.31 6.37
N LYS A 51 -5.87 -5.51 5.31
CA LYS A 51 -7.02 -5.55 4.39
C LYS A 51 -7.19 -6.93 3.75
N ALA A 52 -6.10 -7.57 3.35
CA ALA A 52 -6.13 -8.92 2.77
C ALA A 52 -6.58 -9.99 3.79
N ILE A 53 -6.24 -9.83 5.06
CA ILE A 53 -6.75 -10.69 6.14
C ILE A 53 -8.26 -10.47 6.33
N CYS A 54 -8.68 -9.20 6.41
CA CYS A 54 -10.08 -8.82 6.60
C CYS A 54 -11.00 -9.29 5.46
N ALA A 55 -10.52 -9.30 4.21
CA ALA A 55 -11.30 -9.73 3.04
C ALA A 55 -11.83 -11.18 3.10
N LYS A 56 -11.35 -11.99 4.05
CA LYS A 56 -11.83 -13.35 4.31
C LYS A 56 -13.13 -13.40 5.12
N TYR A 57 -13.55 -12.28 5.70
CA TYR A 57 -14.68 -12.18 6.60
C TYR A 57 -15.74 -11.21 6.05
N PRO A 58 -17.04 -11.44 6.31
CA PRO A 58 -18.08 -10.49 5.91
C PRO A 58 -17.95 -9.15 6.66
N ASP A 59 -18.17 -8.04 5.95
CA ASP A 59 -18.05 -6.68 6.49
C ASP A 59 -18.87 -6.45 7.77
N ASP A 60 -20.09 -6.98 7.84
CA ASP A 60 -20.99 -6.80 8.99
C ASP A 60 -20.42 -7.41 10.28
N ILE A 61 -19.66 -8.52 10.15
CA ILE A 61 -18.98 -9.19 11.27
C ILE A 61 -17.82 -8.34 11.79
N LEU A 62 -17.10 -7.68 10.88
CA LEU A 62 -15.97 -6.82 11.21
C LEU A 62 -16.40 -5.47 11.82
N ARG A 63 -17.55 -4.93 11.37
CA ARG A 63 -18.07 -3.64 11.86
C ARG A 63 -18.70 -3.69 13.26
N ASN A 64 -18.98 -4.89 13.77
CA ASN A 64 -19.63 -5.12 15.06
C ASN A 64 -20.95 -4.35 15.24
N LYS A 65 -21.89 -4.51 14.30
CA LYS A 65 -23.22 -3.86 14.36
C LYS A 65 -24.14 -4.38 15.48
N GLU A 66 -23.69 -5.33 16.31
CA GLU A 66 -24.48 -5.89 17.41
C GLU A 66 -24.88 -4.84 18.46
N SER A 67 -24.19 -3.70 18.52
CA SER A 67 -24.48 -2.61 19.47
C SER A 67 -25.60 -1.64 19.05
N GLU A 68 -26.05 -1.64 17.78
CA GLU A 68 -27.08 -0.68 17.32
C GLU A 68 -28.53 -1.13 17.62
N VAL A 69 -28.73 -2.37 18.06
CA VAL A 69 -30.09 -2.94 18.26
C VAL A 69 -30.71 -2.55 19.61
N ASN A 70 -29.97 -1.93 20.54
CA ASN A 70 -30.50 -1.56 21.87
C ASN A 70 -30.94 -0.09 22.03
N SER A 71 -30.92 0.74 20.97
CA SER A 71 -31.29 2.17 21.06
C SER A 71 -32.46 2.61 20.18
N ALA A 72 -33.13 1.70 19.45
CA ALA A 72 -34.33 2.01 18.68
C ALA A 72 -35.56 1.33 19.28
N GLN A 73 -36.02 1.80 20.43
CA GLN A 73 -37.36 1.52 20.92
C GLN A 73 -38.32 2.63 20.46
N SER A 74 -39.35 2.21 19.74
CA SER A 74 -40.51 2.95 19.22
C SER A 74 -40.33 3.65 17.87
N GLU A 75 -40.78 2.98 16.81
CA GLU A 75 -42.07 3.37 16.21
C GLU A 75 -42.72 2.17 15.50
N VAL A 76 -43.97 1.92 15.88
CA VAL A 76 -44.87 0.89 15.35
C VAL A 76 -45.71 1.52 14.25
N THR A 77 -45.72 0.96 13.04
CA THR A 77 -46.92 0.61 12.22
C THR A 77 -46.48 0.10 10.84
N THR A 78 -46.50 -1.20 10.54
CA THR A 78 -47.58 -2.08 10.03
C THR A 78 -47.40 -2.44 8.54
N ASN A 79 -47.37 -3.76 8.30
CA ASN A 79 -47.90 -4.59 7.20
C ASN A 79 -47.63 -4.28 5.71
N ASP A 80 -46.73 -5.07 5.08
CA ASP A 80 -47.09 -5.91 3.92
C ASP A 80 -46.16 -7.14 3.78
N SER A 81 -46.73 -8.27 3.37
CA SER A 81 -46.08 -9.57 3.31
C SER A 81 -45.38 -9.79 1.97
N THR A 82 -44.05 -9.84 1.97
CA THR A 82 -43.28 -10.64 1.00
C THR A 82 -41.98 -11.06 1.68
N ALA A 83 -42.01 -12.26 2.28
CA ALA A 83 -40.87 -12.86 2.96
C ALA A 83 -39.81 -13.33 1.95
N VAL A 84 -38.94 -12.42 1.53
CA VAL A 84 -37.58 -12.76 1.09
C VAL A 84 -36.72 -12.76 2.35
N MET A 85 -36.27 -13.95 2.75
CA MET A 85 -35.33 -14.16 3.85
C MET A 85 -34.09 -13.28 3.67
N PRO A 86 -33.75 -12.36 4.60
CA PRO A 86 -32.45 -11.70 4.55
C PRO A 86 -31.40 -12.73 4.96
N ALA A 87 -30.42 -12.98 4.08
CA ALA A 87 -29.32 -13.92 4.29
C ALA A 87 -28.27 -13.48 5.34
N SER A 88 -28.62 -12.55 6.23
CA SER A 88 -27.65 -11.76 7.02
C SER A 88 -28.02 -11.74 8.51
N SER A 89 -28.03 -12.91 9.14
CA SER A 89 -27.97 -13.05 10.60
C SER A 89 -27.00 -14.15 11.02
N LEU A 90 -25.83 -14.22 10.38
CA LEU A 90 -24.73 -15.05 10.88
C LEU A 90 -24.13 -14.35 12.11
N SER A 91 -24.10 -15.07 13.24
CA SER A 91 -23.56 -14.54 14.49
C SER A 91 -22.04 -14.39 14.41
N ARG A 92 -21.50 -13.31 14.97
CA ARG A 92 -20.05 -13.03 15.04
C ARG A 92 -19.27 -14.19 15.65
N SER A 93 -19.85 -14.91 16.61
CA SER A 93 -19.23 -16.07 17.26
C SER A 93 -19.03 -17.29 16.36
N ALA A 94 -19.59 -17.29 15.15
CA ALA A 94 -19.39 -18.37 14.18
C ALA A 94 -18.04 -18.28 13.46
N TYR A 95 -17.34 -17.15 13.58
CA TYR A 95 -16.05 -16.91 12.92
C TYR A 95 -14.93 -16.85 13.95
N ASP A 96 -13.83 -17.51 13.63
CA ASP A 96 -12.57 -17.29 14.33
C ASP A 96 -11.97 -15.96 13.86
N LEU A 97 -12.11 -14.92 14.68
CA LEU A 97 -11.59 -13.58 14.39
C LEU A 97 -10.17 -13.38 14.91
N THR A 98 -9.57 -14.36 15.59
CA THR A 98 -8.23 -14.21 16.18
C THR A 98 -7.18 -13.68 15.18
N PRO A 99 -7.13 -14.11 13.90
CA PRO A 99 -6.19 -13.54 12.93
C PRO A 99 -6.39 -12.04 12.66
N VAL A 100 -7.63 -11.55 12.73
CA VAL A 100 -7.96 -10.13 12.54
C VAL A 100 -7.58 -9.34 13.79
N GLU A 101 -7.89 -9.89 14.98
CA GLU A 101 -7.56 -9.26 16.27
C GLU A 101 -6.05 -9.11 16.44
N GLU A 102 -5.29 -10.17 16.17
CA GLU A 102 -3.82 -10.14 16.23
C GLU A 102 -3.23 -9.15 15.23
N ALA A 103 -3.75 -9.13 14.00
CA ALA A 103 -3.25 -8.23 12.96
C ALA A 103 -3.53 -6.76 13.28
N VAL A 104 -4.73 -6.42 13.76
CA VAL A 104 -5.05 -5.03 14.14
C VAL A 104 -4.23 -4.62 15.37
N THR A 105 -4.05 -5.50 16.35
CA THR A 105 -3.22 -5.21 17.52
C THR A 105 -1.76 -5.01 17.15
N SER A 106 -1.21 -5.83 16.25
CA SER A 106 0.15 -5.64 15.73
C SER A 106 0.27 -4.28 15.05
N LEU A 107 -0.67 -3.93 14.17
CA LEU A 107 -0.65 -2.66 13.43
C LEU A 107 -0.73 -1.45 14.38
N LEU A 108 -1.58 -1.50 15.41
CA LEU A 108 -1.65 -0.44 16.41
C LEU A 108 -0.36 -0.32 17.23
N ASN A 109 0.22 -1.43 17.67
CA ASN A 109 1.45 -1.44 18.46
C ASN A 109 2.69 -1.01 17.67
N THR A 110 2.73 -1.29 16.37
CA THR A 110 3.88 -0.93 15.53
C THR A 110 3.89 0.55 15.17
N PHE A 111 2.73 1.17 14.94
CA PHE A 111 2.65 2.50 14.33
C PHE A 111 1.99 3.58 15.20
N PHE A 112 1.20 3.22 16.23
CA PHE A 112 0.37 4.20 16.95
C PHE A 112 0.38 4.11 18.49
N LEU A 113 0.84 3.01 19.08
CA LEU A 113 0.82 2.79 20.54
C LEU A 113 2.23 2.60 21.10
N ASN A 114 2.46 3.14 22.30
CA ASN A 114 3.65 2.93 23.15
C ASN A 114 5.00 3.32 22.52
N ASP A 115 5.24 4.62 22.33
CA ASP A 115 6.50 5.14 21.75
C ASP A 115 6.96 4.28 20.56
N PRO A 116 6.09 4.14 19.53
CA PRO A 116 6.26 3.08 18.56
C PRO A 116 7.59 3.31 17.83
N PRO A 117 8.36 2.24 17.56
CA PRO A 117 9.63 2.35 16.84
C PRO A 117 9.44 2.93 15.43
N ARG A 118 8.21 2.93 14.93
CA ARG A 118 7.79 3.40 13.60
C ARG A 118 6.57 4.31 13.72
N GLU A 119 6.59 5.28 14.64
CA GLU A 119 5.48 6.21 14.83
C GLU A 119 5.18 7.00 13.56
N VAL A 120 3.98 6.81 13.01
CA VAL A 120 3.52 7.59 11.86
C VAL A 120 2.95 8.92 12.31
N ASN A 121 3.24 9.98 11.56
CA ASN A 121 2.74 11.31 11.88
C ASN A 121 1.26 11.46 11.48
N VAL A 122 0.34 11.14 12.39
CA VAL A 122 -1.10 11.29 12.18
C VAL A 122 -1.71 12.22 13.24
N PRO A 123 -2.44 13.28 12.85
CA PRO A 123 -3.05 14.20 13.80
C PRO A 123 -4.00 13.51 14.80
N ALA A 124 -3.98 13.96 16.05
CA ALA A 124 -4.83 13.41 17.12
C ALA A 124 -6.34 13.45 16.80
N LYS A 125 -6.80 14.40 15.96
CA LYS A 125 -8.18 14.48 15.47
C LYS A 125 -8.62 13.26 14.62
N ILE A 126 -7.66 12.55 14.04
CA ILE A 126 -7.88 11.31 13.27
C ILE A 126 -7.68 10.10 14.17
N LEU A 127 -6.63 10.11 15.01
CA LEU A 127 -6.32 8.99 15.90
C LEU A 127 -7.43 8.72 16.93
N LYS A 128 -7.99 9.77 17.56
CA LYS A 128 -9.04 9.61 18.59
C LYS A 128 -10.26 8.83 18.10
N PRO A 129 -10.94 9.20 16.99
CA PRO A 129 -12.07 8.42 16.49
C PRO A 129 -11.67 7.03 16.00
N MET A 130 -10.48 6.87 15.39
CA MET A 130 -9.97 5.56 14.98
C MET A 130 -9.80 4.62 16.18
N PHE A 131 -9.17 5.09 17.26
CA PHE A 131 -9.02 4.30 18.49
C PHE A 131 -10.35 4.00 19.16
N HIS A 132 -11.29 4.96 19.16
CA HIS A 132 -12.63 4.72 19.69
C HIS A 132 -13.34 3.58 18.93
N ALA A 133 -13.34 3.64 17.59
CA ALA A 133 -13.93 2.61 16.75
C ALA A 133 -13.33 1.22 17.03
N ILE A 134 -12.00 1.12 17.12
CA ILE A 134 -11.33 -0.19 17.29
C ILE A 134 -11.45 -0.71 18.73
N GLN A 135 -11.18 0.14 19.73
CA GLN A 135 -11.06 -0.31 21.12
C GLN A 135 -12.40 -0.38 21.85
N VAL A 136 -13.30 0.58 21.60
CA VAL A 136 -14.60 0.72 22.28
C VAL A 136 -15.68 0.02 21.48
N GLU A 137 -15.83 0.35 20.19
CA GLU A 137 -16.90 -0.21 19.35
C GLU A 137 -16.56 -1.62 18.82
N LYS A 138 -15.30 -2.06 18.97
CA LYS A 138 -14.78 -3.32 18.42
C LYS A 138 -15.00 -3.44 16.90
N ASN A 139 -15.00 -2.30 16.22
CA ASN A 139 -15.02 -2.19 14.77
C ASN A 139 -13.61 -2.45 14.23
N MET A 140 -13.43 -3.64 13.67
CA MET A 140 -12.19 -4.10 13.05
C MET A 140 -12.23 -3.96 11.53
N HIS A 141 -13.24 -3.32 10.97
CA HIS A 141 -13.31 -3.13 9.52
C HIS A 141 -12.16 -2.21 9.07
N PRO A 142 -11.43 -2.53 7.98
CA PRO A 142 -10.24 -1.75 7.57
C PRO A 142 -10.52 -0.29 7.19
N GLU A 143 -11.78 0.08 6.98
CA GLU A 143 -12.18 1.47 6.70
C GLU A 143 -11.86 2.45 7.84
N VAL A 144 -11.74 1.97 9.08
CA VAL A 144 -11.39 2.80 10.24
C VAL A 144 -10.02 3.48 10.06
N PHE A 145 -9.15 2.92 9.21
CA PHE A 145 -7.83 3.45 8.89
C PHE A 145 -7.80 4.35 7.64
N ASN A 146 -8.93 4.58 6.95
CA ASN A 146 -8.89 5.36 5.70
C ASN A 146 -8.39 6.79 5.93
N ALA A 147 -8.81 7.44 7.01
CA ALA A 147 -8.38 8.80 7.32
C ALA A 147 -6.88 8.90 7.68
N SER A 148 -6.33 7.90 8.38
CA SER A 148 -4.88 7.85 8.65
C SER A 148 -4.10 7.53 7.37
N LEU A 149 -4.56 6.56 6.57
CA LEU A 149 -3.98 6.24 5.26
C LEU A 149 -3.93 7.46 4.34
N ASP A 150 -5.03 8.21 4.21
CA ASP A 150 -5.07 9.42 3.38
C ASP A 150 -4.08 10.49 3.85
N THR A 151 -3.90 10.61 5.16
CA THR A 151 -2.91 11.52 5.75
C THR A 151 -1.50 11.11 5.35
N ILE A 152 -1.16 9.83 5.51
CA ILE A 152 0.17 9.30 5.20
C ILE A 152 0.48 9.35 3.70
N LEU A 153 -0.49 8.99 2.85
CA LEU A 153 -0.36 9.14 1.40
C LEU A 153 -0.18 10.61 1.00
N THR A 154 -0.89 11.52 1.67
CA THR A 154 -0.74 12.97 1.42
C THR A 154 0.65 13.46 1.85
N MET A 155 1.17 12.99 2.99
CA MET A 155 2.52 13.32 3.44
C MET A 155 3.55 12.86 2.40
N MET A 156 3.61 11.57 2.07
CA MET A 156 4.54 11.04 1.06
C MET A 156 4.40 11.78 -0.29
N ARG A 157 3.18 12.09 -0.71
CA ARG A 157 2.92 12.78 -2.00
C ARG A 157 3.45 14.21 -2.02
N LEU A 158 3.43 14.91 -0.89
CA LEU A 158 3.80 16.33 -0.80
C LEU A 158 5.25 16.53 -0.36
N SER A 159 5.83 15.65 0.46
CA SER A 159 7.21 15.77 0.96
C SER A 159 8.20 15.00 0.09
N SER A 160 8.12 13.68 0.09
CA SER A 160 9.19 12.79 -0.38
C SER A 160 9.08 12.48 -1.87
N PHE A 161 7.86 12.23 -2.36
CA PHE A 161 7.60 11.84 -3.73
C PHE A 161 8.08 12.88 -4.79
N PRO A 162 7.91 14.20 -4.60
CA PRO A 162 8.41 15.18 -5.55
C PRO A 162 9.93 15.17 -5.68
N ASN A 163 10.65 14.90 -4.58
CA ASN A 163 12.11 14.84 -4.58
C ASN A 163 12.60 13.53 -5.21
N PHE A 164 11.98 12.41 -4.84
CA PHE A 164 12.22 11.11 -5.48
C PHE A 164 12.05 11.19 -7.00
N TYR A 165 10.93 11.75 -7.46
CA TYR A 165 10.64 11.88 -8.89
C TYR A 165 11.70 12.68 -9.64
N LYS A 166 12.17 13.80 -9.08
CA LYS A 166 13.23 14.61 -9.70
C LYS A 166 14.53 13.83 -9.85
N ILE A 167 14.93 13.08 -8.82
CA ILE A 167 16.16 12.29 -8.83
C ILE A 167 16.04 11.12 -9.82
N ALA A 168 14.91 10.43 -9.84
CA ALA A 168 14.66 9.33 -10.75
C ALA A 168 14.60 9.79 -12.22
N ALA A 169 13.97 10.94 -12.49
CA ALA A 169 13.94 11.52 -13.84
C ALA A 169 15.35 11.85 -14.34
N ALA A 170 16.19 12.48 -13.52
CA ALA A 170 17.58 12.79 -13.88
C ALA A 170 18.40 11.54 -14.23
N LYS A 171 18.22 10.43 -13.49
CA LYS A 171 18.88 9.15 -13.78
C LYS A 171 18.50 8.56 -15.14
N THR A 172 17.28 8.85 -15.62
CA THR A 172 16.82 8.35 -16.93
C THR A 172 17.52 9.08 -18.07
N ASP A 173 17.72 10.40 -17.94
CA ASP A 173 18.42 11.22 -18.92
C ASP A 173 19.92 10.86 -19.02
N ASP A 174 20.55 10.55 -17.89
CA ASP A 174 21.96 10.12 -17.86
C ASP A 174 22.17 8.75 -18.51
N ALA A 175 21.23 7.82 -18.35
CA ALA A 175 21.31 6.47 -18.91
C ALA A 175 21.23 6.45 -20.45
N GLU A 176 20.46 7.36 -21.06
CA GLU A 176 20.39 7.49 -22.53
C GLU A 176 21.68 8.11 -23.12
N SER A 177 22.36 8.99 -22.37
CA SER A 177 23.60 9.64 -22.82
C SER A 177 24.82 8.70 -22.85
N ASN A 178 24.83 7.63 -22.06
CA ASN A 178 25.94 6.67 -21.96
C ASN A 178 25.76 5.37 -22.77
N SER A 179 24.64 5.22 -23.49
CA SER A 179 24.33 4.05 -24.33
C SER A 179 24.93 4.13 -25.76
N SER A 180 25.36 5.31 -26.21
CA SER A 180 25.94 5.52 -27.56
C SER A 180 27.47 5.43 -27.62
N VAL A 181 28.08 4.37 -27.11
CA VAL A 181 29.45 3.99 -27.53
C VAL A 181 29.58 2.47 -27.58
N THR A 182 29.11 1.86 -28.66
CA THR A 182 29.65 0.56 -29.12
C THR A 182 30.62 0.84 -30.26
N PRO A 183 31.94 0.71 -30.07
CA PRO A 183 32.85 0.72 -31.19
C PRO A 183 32.69 -0.60 -31.95
N ILE A 184 32.20 -0.50 -33.18
CA ILE A 184 32.32 -1.53 -34.20
C ILE A 184 33.81 -1.73 -34.46
N LEU A 185 34.42 -2.78 -33.89
CA LEU A 185 35.76 -3.22 -34.31
C LEU A 185 35.67 -4.56 -35.03
N LEU A 186 35.56 -4.39 -36.35
CA LEU A 186 35.92 -5.26 -37.45
C LEU A 186 36.85 -6.44 -37.09
N SER A 187 36.39 -7.66 -37.38
CA SER A 187 37.21 -8.87 -37.42
C SER A 187 38.28 -8.76 -38.52
N PRO A 188 39.51 -9.26 -38.32
CA PRO A 188 40.40 -9.56 -39.43
C PRO A 188 40.24 -11.01 -39.89
N GLN A 189 40.15 -11.14 -41.20
CA GLN A 189 40.08 -12.37 -41.99
C GLN A 189 41.23 -13.34 -41.66
N GLY A 190 40.88 -14.60 -41.42
CA GLY A 190 41.84 -15.70 -41.53
C GLY A 190 42.00 -16.11 -42.99
N ASN A 191 43.24 -16.17 -43.48
CA ASN A 191 43.53 -16.86 -44.73
C ASN A 191 44.98 -17.38 -44.79
N HIS A 192 45.09 -18.61 -45.33
CA HIS A 192 46.25 -19.35 -45.87
C HIS A 192 47.37 -19.83 -44.90
N THR A 193 47.59 -21.14 -44.69
CA THR A 193 48.07 -22.26 -45.56
C THR A 193 49.58 -22.23 -45.85
N THR A 194 50.30 -23.25 -45.34
CA THR A 194 51.37 -24.12 -45.93
C THR A 194 52.04 -24.86 -44.76
N ASP A 195 51.85 -26.17 -44.55
CA ASP A 195 52.53 -27.34 -45.17
C ASP A 195 54.08 -27.23 -45.23
N PHE A 196 54.79 -28.09 -44.49
CA PHE A 196 56.11 -28.71 -44.81
C PHE A 196 56.66 -29.59 -43.64
N THR A 197 56.46 -30.90 -43.76
CA THR A 197 57.44 -32.02 -43.78
C THR A 197 58.71 -32.06 -42.89
N VAL A 198 58.83 -33.17 -42.12
CA VAL A 198 60.01 -34.05 -41.80
C VAL A 198 61.17 -33.54 -40.92
N SER A 199 61.36 -34.19 -39.77
CA SER A 199 62.39 -35.23 -39.51
C SER A 199 62.10 -35.98 -38.22
#